data_AF-A0A518FPQ9-F1
#
_entry.id   AF-A0A518FPQ9-F1
#
_cell.length_a   1.000
_cell.length_b   1.000
_cell.length_c   1.000
_cell.angle_alpha   90.00
_cell.angle_beta   90.00
_cell.angle_gamma   90.00
#
_symmetry.space_group_name_H-M   'P 1'
#
loop_
_entity.id
_entity.type
_entity.pdbx_description
1 polymer ?
#
loop_
_entity_poly.entity_id
_entity_poly.type
_entity_poly.pdbx_seq_one_letter_code
_entity_poly.pdbx_strand_id
1 'polypeptide(L)'
;MSGIVGHTMYAILGGKAAVAQKLPIAPLIHRHYASYLAGAYMGCDIQIMPEAICVDTGEEVGFGTAPLERSPLTGGAVKPWTLKFEGKEYRPRDIHHMFYGRAHVVFGWVPAERKYIVPWDHLPDYAARVFQDARDLYGPGDRKLAYLFGWLAHIVGDSLIKSVQPGITLNLLDGKYTPANRPIQDLVTLHEVGRKELRLDWASLLSDLAETPVEPVQLHYMRIGQPRGLLAADFPDAWAPQHEALLLRVLAENRRYQQIRNPRLMKQYALKQQGTRWVCDEELSRKTGGLSYAEMVALADKANLRHALWEMGEAVALLFSQVVERVPYLQNLPDPSVPGWEELTVRWKAS
;
A
#
# COMPACT_ATOMS: atom_id res chain seq x y z
N MET A 1 -4.18 -9.44 6.09
CA MET A 1 -3.75 -8.07 6.38
C MET A 1 -3.68 -7.33 5.06
N SER A 2 -4.83 -7.03 4.47
CA SER A 2 -4.92 -6.29 3.19
C SER A 2 -5.49 -4.91 3.48
N GLY A 3 -4.83 -4.21 4.40
CA GLY A 3 -5.22 -2.90 4.90
C GLY A 3 -3.97 -2.09 5.20
N ILE A 4 -4.12 -0.79 5.45
CA ILE A 4 -2.98 0.12 5.58
C ILE A 4 -1.94 -0.34 6.61
N VAL A 5 -2.36 -0.84 7.77
CA VAL A 5 -1.45 -1.37 8.81
C VAL A 5 -0.64 -2.54 8.27
N GLY A 6 -1.31 -3.50 7.64
CA GLY A 6 -0.70 -4.67 7.03
C GLY A 6 0.33 -4.31 5.96
N HIS A 7 -0.09 -3.58 4.92
CA HIS A 7 0.79 -3.20 3.81
C HIS A 7 1.99 -2.36 4.26
N THR A 8 1.75 -1.43 5.19
CA THR A 8 2.83 -0.63 5.77
C THR A 8 3.79 -1.54 6.55
N MET A 9 3.29 -2.47 7.38
CA MET A 9 4.15 -3.42 8.09
C MET A 9 4.95 -4.32 7.13
N TYR A 10 4.33 -4.85 6.07
CA TYR A 10 5.01 -5.66 5.07
C TYR A 10 6.18 -4.91 4.45
N ALA A 11 5.98 -3.65 4.09
CA ALA A 11 7.04 -2.80 3.57
C ALA A 11 8.12 -2.51 4.64
N ILE A 12 7.74 -2.19 5.88
CA ILE A 12 8.71 -1.98 6.97
C ILE A 12 9.61 -3.21 7.15
N LEU A 13 9.04 -4.41 7.17
CA LEU A 13 9.77 -5.66 7.33
C LEU A 13 10.60 -6.00 6.09
N GLY A 14 10.07 -5.76 4.89
CA GLY A 14 10.82 -5.91 3.63
C GLY A 14 12.04 -4.99 3.56
N GLY A 15 11.91 -3.74 4.02
CA GLY A 15 13.04 -2.82 4.12
C GLY A 15 14.09 -3.29 5.13
N LYS A 16 13.66 -3.83 6.28
CA LYS A 16 14.58 -4.42 7.27
C LYS A 16 15.30 -5.67 6.73
N ALA A 17 14.60 -6.54 6.01
CA ALA A 17 15.19 -7.70 5.36
C ALA A 17 16.19 -7.27 4.27
N ALA A 18 15.87 -6.24 3.48
CA ALA A 18 16.80 -5.66 2.50
C ALA A 18 18.09 -5.13 3.15
N VAL A 19 18.00 -4.49 4.33
CA VAL A 19 19.18 -4.08 5.11
C VAL A 19 19.99 -5.30 5.56
N ALA A 20 19.34 -6.33 6.11
CA ALA A 20 20.02 -7.54 6.59
C ALA A 20 20.73 -8.29 5.45
N GLN A 21 20.12 -8.31 4.26
CA GLN A 21 20.69 -8.88 3.04
C GLN A 21 21.69 -7.95 2.33
N LYS A 22 21.95 -6.76 2.88
CA LYS A 22 22.87 -5.74 2.34
C LYS A 22 22.54 -5.34 0.90
N LEU A 23 21.26 -5.25 0.57
CA LEU A 23 20.85 -4.79 -0.76
C LEU A 23 21.24 -3.32 -0.95
N PRO A 24 21.80 -2.94 -2.13
CA PRO A 24 22.30 -1.58 -2.38
C PRO A 24 21.20 -0.50 -2.34
N ILE A 25 19.93 -0.92 -2.44
CA ILE A 25 18.75 -0.06 -2.43
C ILE A 25 18.25 0.28 -1.02
N ALA A 26 18.75 -0.39 0.03
CA ALA A 26 18.24 -0.20 1.39
C ALA A 26 18.44 1.24 1.92
N PRO A 27 19.60 1.89 1.71
CA PRO A 27 19.78 3.28 2.11
C PRO A 27 18.85 4.26 1.37
N LEU A 28 18.59 4.02 0.08
CA LEU A 28 17.65 4.79 -0.74
C LEU A 28 16.23 4.71 -0.16
N ILE A 29 15.79 3.50 0.20
CA ILE A 29 14.47 3.27 0.83
C ILE A 29 14.38 4.07 2.14
N HIS A 30 15.40 4.01 3.00
CA HIS A 30 15.38 4.72 4.27
C HIS A 30 15.42 6.24 4.13
N ARG A 31 16.15 6.78 3.14
CA ARG A 31 16.18 8.22 2.85
C ARG A 31 14.82 8.73 2.39
N HIS A 32 14.08 7.93 1.62
CA HIS A 32 12.78 8.30 1.03
C HIS A 32 11.63 7.47 1.62
N TYR A 33 11.67 7.27 2.94
CA TYR A 33 10.80 6.32 3.62
C TYR A 33 9.31 6.61 3.47
N ALA A 34 8.90 7.89 3.56
CA ALA A 34 7.51 8.29 3.33
C ALA A 34 7.01 7.86 1.95
N SER A 35 7.84 8.01 0.92
CA SER A 35 7.49 7.61 -0.45
C SER A 35 7.50 6.10 -0.65
N TYR A 36 8.42 5.39 -0.01
CA TYR A 36 8.39 3.94 0.06
C TYR A 36 7.09 3.42 0.69
N LEU A 37 6.68 3.95 1.84
CA LEU A 37 5.43 3.55 2.50
C LEU A 37 4.18 3.99 1.71
N ALA A 38 4.24 5.15 1.04
CA ALA A 38 3.17 5.60 0.14
C ALA A 38 3.00 4.63 -1.03
N GLY A 39 4.09 4.15 -1.64
CA GLY A 39 4.05 3.10 -2.67
C GLY A 39 3.47 1.79 -2.13
N ALA A 40 3.85 1.40 -0.92
CA ALA A 40 3.36 0.19 -0.28
C ALA A 40 1.87 0.18 -0.01
N TYR A 41 1.23 1.33 0.14
CA TYR A 41 -0.22 1.39 0.31
C TYR A 41 -0.93 1.92 -0.95
N MET A 42 -0.66 3.17 -1.32
CA MET A 42 -1.32 3.88 -2.42
C MET A 42 -0.83 3.46 -3.81
N GLY A 43 0.21 2.63 -3.90
CA GLY A 43 0.68 2.10 -5.19
C GLY A 43 -0.31 1.14 -5.85
N CYS A 44 -1.13 0.46 -5.03
CA CYS A 44 -2.09 -0.54 -5.51
C CYS A 44 -3.54 -0.25 -5.07
N ASP A 45 -3.75 0.26 -3.85
CA ASP A 45 -5.10 0.57 -3.34
C ASP A 45 -5.67 1.85 -3.98
N ILE A 46 -6.08 1.74 -5.25
CA ILE A 46 -6.57 2.87 -6.04
C ILE A 46 -7.98 3.36 -5.62
N GLN A 47 -8.71 2.55 -4.86
CA GLN A 47 -10.03 2.89 -4.33
C GLN A 47 -10.00 3.57 -2.95
N ILE A 48 -8.90 4.22 -2.55
CA ILE A 48 -8.88 5.01 -1.31
C ILE A 48 -9.75 6.26 -1.49
N MET A 49 -11.03 6.16 -1.18
CA MET A 49 -11.99 7.25 -1.31
C MET A 49 -13.21 6.98 -0.41
N PRO A 50 -14.06 7.99 -0.15
CA PRO A 50 -15.28 7.77 0.59
C PRO A 50 -16.21 6.82 -0.17
N GLU A 51 -16.93 5.97 0.53
CA GLU A 51 -18.04 5.23 -0.09
C GLU A 51 -19.33 6.06 -0.07
N ALA A 52 -19.49 6.86 0.99
CA ALA A 52 -20.72 7.58 1.26
C ALA A 52 -20.45 8.91 1.97
N ILE A 53 -21.51 9.72 2.09
CA ILE A 53 -21.57 10.96 2.86
C ILE A 53 -22.61 10.76 3.96
N CYS A 54 -22.26 11.04 5.21
CA CYS A 54 -23.20 11.07 6.32
C CYS A 54 -24.20 12.21 6.10
N VAL A 55 -25.50 11.91 6.10
CA VAL A 55 -26.54 12.92 5.82
C VAL A 55 -26.59 13.98 6.93
N ASP A 56 -26.40 13.57 8.18
CA ASP A 56 -26.54 14.44 9.36
C ASP A 56 -25.41 15.47 9.47
N THR A 57 -24.19 15.09 9.07
CA THR A 57 -22.97 15.90 9.28
C THR A 57 -22.41 16.48 7.98
N GLY A 58 -22.78 15.91 6.83
CA GLY A 58 -22.14 16.21 5.55
C GLY A 58 -20.73 15.61 5.40
N GLU A 59 -20.23 14.87 6.40
CA GLU A 59 -18.90 14.29 6.34
C GLU A 59 -18.83 13.06 5.44
N GLU A 60 -17.74 12.97 4.70
CA GLU A 60 -17.38 11.80 3.90
C GLU A 60 -16.98 10.63 4.79
N VAL A 61 -17.49 9.43 4.53
CA VAL A 61 -17.33 8.23 5.36
C VAL A 61 -17.21 6.95 4.52
N GLY A 62 -16.77 5.86 5.15
CA GLY A 62 -16.59 4.56 4.50
C GLY A 62 -15.24 4.42 3.82
N PHE A 63 -15.09 3.39 3.00
CA PHE A 63 -13.83 3.15 2.29
C PHE A 63 -14.05 2.37 1.00
N GLY A 64 -13.82 3.04 -0.12
CA GLY A 64 -13.77 2.43 -1.44
C GLY A 64 -15.02 1.62 -1.73
N THR A 65 -14.85 0.32 -1.98
CA THR A 65 -15.93 -0.58 -2.41
C THR A 65 -16.68 -1.27 -1.27
N ALA A 66 -16.34 -0.99 -0.01
CA ALA A 66 -16.96 -1.61 1.16
C ALA A 66 -18.36 -1.03 1.41
N PRO A 67 -19.43 -1.84 1.34
CA PRO A 67 -20.80 -1.36 1.55
C PRO A 67 -20.95 -0.66 2.89
N LEU A 68 -21.70 0.45 2.91
CA LEU A 68 -22.00 1.20 4.11
C LEU A 68 -23.46 1.62 4.11
N GLU A 69 -24.26 1.05 5.01
CA GLU A 69 -25.69 1.32 5.11
C GLU A 69 -26.02 2.46 6.08
N ARG A 70 -25.14 2.70 7.07
CA ARG A 70 -25.32 3.70 8.12
C ARG A 70 -24.03 4.45 8.41
N SER A 71 -24.15 5.68 8.88
CA SER A 71 -23.01 6.52 9.21
C SER A 71 -22.24 5.94 10.40
N PRO A 72 -20.92 5.73 10.31
CA PRO A 72 -20.11 5.34 11.45
C PRO A 72 -19.96 6.46 12.48
N LEU A 73 -20.37 7.69 12.13
CA LEU A 73 -20.26 8.86 13.02
C LEU A 73 -21.51 9.03 13.89
N THR A 74 -22.70 8.81 13.31
CA THR A 74 -24.00 9.10 13.97
C THR A 74 -24.93 7.90 14.08
N GLY A 75 -24.65 6.80 13.37
CA GLY A 75 -25.60 5.69 13.18
C GLY A 75 -26.76 6.02 12.23
N GLY A 76 -26.85 7.25 11.73
CA GLY A 76 -27.90 7.74 10.84
C GLY A 76 -27.73 7.36 9.37
N ALA A 77 -28.53 7.98 8.51
CA ALA A 77 -28.54 7.71 7.08
C ALA A 77 -27.24 8.17 6.39
N VAL A 78 -26.91 7.49 5.29
CA VAL A 78 -25.83 7.87 4.38
C VAL A 78 -26.35 7.99 2.96
N LYS A 79 -25.72 8.87 2.17
CA LYS A 79 -25.94 8.94 0.73
C LYS A 79 -24.69 8.52 -0.03
N PRO A 80 -24.81 7.90 -1.21
CA PRO A 80 -23.65 7.43 -1.95
C PRO A 80 -22.72 8.60 -2.39
N TRP A 81 -21.39 8.45 -2.23
CA TRP A 81 -20.38 9.44 -2.68
C TRP A 81 -19.89 9.17 -4.12
N THR A 82 -19.73 10.19 -4.96
CA THR A 82 -19.19 10.04 -6.32
C THR A 82 -18.03 11.00 -6.59
N LEU A 83 -17.04 10.53 -7.35
CA LEU A 83 -16.03 11.41 -7.95
C LEU A 83 -16.61 12.05 -9.20
N LYS A 84 -16.66 13.39 -9.24
CA LYS A 84 -17.07 14.14 -10.44
C LYS A 84 -15.84 14.52 -11.26
N PHE A 85 -15.84 14.17 -12.54
CA PHE A 85 -14.76 14.49 -13.47
C PHE A 85 -15.31 14.58 -14.89
N GLU A 86 -15.00 15.68 -15.60
CA GLU A 86 -15.41 15.92 -17.00
C GLU A 86 -16.91 15.65 -17.28
N GLY A 87 -17.78 16.12 -16.39
CA GLY A 87 -19.24 15.95 -16.52
C GLY A 87 -19.76 14.54 -16.25
N LYS A 88 -18.89 13.60 -15.85
CA LYS A 88 -19.25 12.24 -15.45
C LYS A 88 -19.11 12.06 -13.94
N GLU A 89 -19.87 11.11 -13.40
CA GLU A 89 -19.80 10.69 -12.01
C GLU A 89 -19.31 9.25 -11.94
N TYR A 90 -18.36 8.99 -11.04
CA TYR A 90 -17.77 7.67 -10.84
C TYR A 90 -17.97 7.22 -9.39
N ARG A 91 -18.58 6.05 -9.20
CA ARG A 91 -18.56 5.37 -7.89
C ARG A 91 -17.16 4.81 -7.62
N PRO A 92 -16.79 4.60 -6.35
CA PRO A 92 -15.55 3.90 -6.02
C PRO A 92 -15.42 2.52 -6.67
N ARG A 93 -16.55 1.81 -6.86
CA ARG A 93 -16.60 0.53 -7.57
C ARG A 93 -16.28 0.65 -9.06
N ASP A 94 -16.68 1.74 -9.71
CA ASP A 94 -16.35 1.99 -11.11
C ASP A 94 -14.84 2.21 -11.26
N ILE A 95 -14.26 3.03 -10.38
CA ILE A 95 -12.82 3.30 -10.33
C ILE A 95 -12.02 2.01 -10.05
N HIS A 96 -12.49 1.18 -9.10
CA HIS A 96 -11.91 -0.12 -8.84
C HIS A 96 -11.92 -1.01 -10.10
N HIS A 97 -13.06 -1.13 -10.79
CA HIS A 97 -13.14 -1.94 -12.00
C HIS A 97 -12.20 -1.46 -13.12
N MET A 98 -11.98 -0.15 -13.23
CA MET A 98 -11.11 0.42 -14.27
C MET A 98 -9.62 0.24 -13.96
N PHE A 99 -9.21 0.32 -12.69
CA PHE A 99 -7.80 0.52 -12.34
C PHE A 99 -7.20 -0.53 -11.39
N TYR A 100 -8.01 -1.33 -10.68
CA TYR A 100 -7.49 -2.25 -9.65
C TYR A 100 -6.50 -3.28 -10.20
N GLY A 101 -6.85 -3.96 -11.30
CA GLY A 101 -5.95 -4.92 -11.96
C GLY A 101 -4.71 -4.26 -12.55
N ARG A 102 -4.85 -3.03 -13.05
CA ARG A 102 -3.73 -2.23 -13.58
C ARG A 102 -2.70 -1.88 -12.50
N ALA A 103 -3.14 -1.68 -11.26
CA ALA A 103 -2.23 -1.37 -10.15
C ALA A 103 -1.56 -2.62 -9.55
N HIS A 104 -2.30 -3.74 -9.43
CA HIS A 104 -1.78 -4.99 -8.86
C HIS A 104 -0.96 -5.82 -9.85
N VAL A 105 -1.19 -5.63 -11.15
CA VAL A 105 -0.58 -6.25 -12.34
C VAL A 105 -0.63 -7.78 -12.42
N VAL A 106 -0.42 -8.53 -11.33
CA VAL A 106 -0.42 -9.99 -11.28
C VAL A 106 -1.79 -10.61 -11.00
N PHE A 107 -2.74 -9.83 -10.48
CA PHE A 107 -4.14 -10.24 -10.31
C PHE A 107 -5.07 -9.02 -10.34
N GLY A 108 -6.38 -9.23 -10.12
CA GLY A 108 -7.34 -8.13 -9.95
C GLY A 108 -7.90 -7.57 -11.26
N TRP A 109 -7.50 -8.12 -12.40
CA TRP A 109 -8.01 -7.75 -13.71
C TRP A 109 -9.44 -8.25 -13.92
N VAL A 110 -10.26 -7.39 -14.52
CA VAL A 110 -11.60 -7.76 -14.99
C VAL A 110 -11.50 -8.80 -16.11
N PRO A 111 -12.52 -9.67 -16.31
CA PRO A 111 -12.43 -10.78 -17.27
C PRO A 111 -11.95 -10.39 -18.67
N ALA A 112 -12.42 -9.26 -19.21
CA ALA A 112 -12.05 -8.77 -20.54
C ALA A 112 -10.56 -8.37 -20.68
N GLU A 113 -9.89 -8.09 -19.56
CA GLU A 113 -8.51 -7.60 -19.53
C GLU A 113 -7.51 -8.61 -18.92
N ARG A 114 -7.95 -9.82 -18.57
CA ARG A 114 -7.07 -10.85 -17.95
C ARG A 114 -5.87 -11.22 -18.81
N LYS A 115 -5.95 -11.05 -20.13
CA LYS A 115 -4.81 -11.22 -21.05
C LYS A 115 -3.62 -10.29 -20.75
N TYR A 116 -3.84 -9.22 -19.98
CA TYR A 116 -2.79 -8.27 -19.58
C TYR A 116 -2.18 -8.57 -18.21
N ILE A 117 -2.60 -9.65 -17.53
CA ILE A 117 -2.00 -10.11 -16.29
C ILE A 117 -0.50 -10.35 -16.51
N VAL A 118 0.30 -9.93 -15.54
CA VAL A 118 1.72 -10.28 -15.44
C VAL A 118 1.83 -11.56 -14.61
N PRO A 119 2.24 -12.70 -15.20
CA PRO A 119 2.51 -13.91 -14.43
C PRO A 119 3.51 -13.65 -13.30
N TRP A 120 3.33 -14.32 -12.16
CA TRP A 120 4.16 -14.06 -10.97
C TRP A 120 5.65 -14.29 -11.20
N ASP A 121 5.99 -15.33 -11.93
CA ASP A 121 7.36 -15.66 -12.35
C ASP A 121 7.96 -14.63 -13.30
N HIS A 122 7.14 -13.83 -13.98
CA HIS A 122 7.56 -12.73 -14.85
C HIS A 122 7.50 -11.34 -14.16
N LEU A 123 7.02 -11.27 -12.90
CA LEU A 123 6.94 -10.02 -12.15
C LEU A 123 8.30 -9.30 -12.01
N PRO A 124 9.44 -9.99 -11.74
CA PRO A 124 10.74 -9.33 -11.68
C PRO A 124 11.14 -8.64 -12.98
N ASP A 125 10.81 -9.24 -14.14
CA ASP A 125 11.12 -8.67 -15.45
C ASP A 125 10.25 -7.45 -15.75
N TYR A 126 8.94 -7.55 -15.47
CA TYR A 126 8.01 -6.41 -15.56
C TYR A 126 8.50 -5.23 -14.71
N ALA A 127 8.83 -5.51 -13.44
CA ALA A 127 9.36 -4.52 -12.53
C ALA A 127 10.68 -3.93 -13.04
N ALA A 128 11.61 -4.75 -13.53
CA ALA A 128 12.86 -4.26 -14.09
C ALA A 128 12.66 -3.28 -15.26
N ARG A 129 11.68 -3.55 -16.16
CA ARG A 129 11.30 -2.58 -17.22
C ARG A 129 10.79 -1.27 -16.63
N VAL A 130 9.91 -1.34 -15.63
CA VAL A 130 9.38 -0.15 -14.94
C VAL A 130 10.51 0.67 -14.32
N PHE A 131 11.47 0.03 -13.64
CA PHE A 131 12.60 0.72 -13.00
C PHE A 131 13.56 1.34 -14.02
N GLN A 132 13.80 0.69 -15.16
CA GLN A 132 14.60 1.24 -16.24
C GLN A 132 13.89 2.46 -16.86
N ASP A 133 12.62 2.32 -17.23
CA ASP A 133 11.81 3.41 -17.78
C ASP A 133 11.62 4.56 -16.80
N ALA A 134 11.55 4.28 -15.49
CA ALA A 134 11.48 5.30 -14.44
C ALA A 134 12.66 6.27 -14.52
N ARG A 135 13.87 5.75 -14.75
CA ARG A 135 15.07 6.55 -14.91
C ARG A 135 15.09 7.27 -16.26
N ASP A 136 14.80 6.56 -17.33
CA ASP A 136 14.98 7.07 -18.70
C ASP A 136 13.92 8.09 -19.10
N LEU A 137 12.67 7.92 -18.63
CA LEU A 137 11.53 8.76 -19.01
C LEU A 137 11.17 9.82 -17.96
N TYR A 138 11.49 9.58 -16.69
CA TYR A 138 11.11 10.47 -15.58
C TYR A 138 12.32 11.05 -14.82
N GLY A 139 13.51 10.93 -15.40
CA GLY A 139 14.75 11.57 -14.97
C GLY A 139 15.45 10.90 -13.78
N PRO A 140 16.57 11.45 -13.30
CA PRO A 140 17.20 11.03 -12.06
C PRO A 140 16.32 11.41 -10.85
N GLY A 141 16.31 10.60 -9.79
CA GLY A 141 15.58 10.94 -8.57
C GLY A 141 15.14 9.70 -7.80
N ASP A 142 15.52 9.67 -6.53
CA ASP A 142 15.47 8.48 -5.69
C ASP A 142 14.09 8.26 -5.04
N ARG A 143 13.31 9.34 -4.88
CA ARG A 143 11.96 9.30 -4.29
C ARG A 143 11.01 8.35 -5.05
N LYS A 144 11.00 8.44 -6.39
CA LYS A 144 10.20 7.55 -7.24
C LYS A 144 10.68 6.10 -7.19
N LEU A 145 11.99 5.86 -7.03
CA LEU A 145 12.52 4.50 -6.91
C LEU A 145 12.08 3.87 -5.58
N ALA A 146 12.12 4.65 -4.49
CA ALA A 146 11.58 4.22 -3.22
C ALA A 146 10.08 3.91 -3.32
N TYR A 147 9.31 4.76 -4.00
CA TYR A 147 7.89 4.50 -4.26
C TYR A 147 7.65 3.19 -5.02
N LEU A 148 8.43 2.91 -6.07
CA LEU A 148 8.34 1.66 -6.83
C LEU A 148 8.65 0.43 -5.97
N PHE A 149 9.68 0.48 -5.12
CA PHE A 149 9.94 -0.61 -4.17
C PHE A 149 8.79 -0.80 -3.18
N GLY A 150 8.16 0.29 -2.76
CA GLY A 150 6.93 0.24 -1.97
C GLY A 150 5.82 -0.50 -2.71
N TRP A 151 5.57 -0.12 -3.97
CA TRP A 151 4.58 -0.78 -4.82
C TRP A 151 4.84 -2.28 -4.98
N LEU A 152 6.10 -2.70 -5.16
CA LEU A 152 6.46 -4.12 -5.18
C LEU A 152 6.16 -4.82 -3.84
N ALA A 153 6.45 -4.17 -2.71
CA ALA A 153 6.10 -4.70 -1.38
C ALA A 153 4.59 -4.90 -1.22
N HIS A 154 3.77 -4.01 -1.81
CA HIS A 154 2.33 -4.19 -1.86
C HIS A 154 1.97 -5.45 -2.65
N ILE A 155 2.44 -5.58 -3.89
CA ILE A 155 2.10 -6.71 -4.77
C ILE A 155 2.43 -8.04 -4.10
N VAL A 156 3.62 -8.16 -3.51
CA VAL A 156 4.04 -9.35 -2.78
C VAL A 156 3.12 -9.60 -1.58
N GLY A 157 2.93 -8.58 -0.75
CA GLY A 157 2.07 -8.61 0.42
C GLY A 157 0.69 -9.19 0.12
N ASP A 158 0.07 -8.62 -0.89
CA ASP A 158 -1.29 -8.92 -1.28
C ASP A 158 -1.40 -10.28 -1.99
N SER A 159 -0.41 -10.63 -2.81
CA SER A 159 -0.36 -11.94 -3.49
C SER A 159 -0.27 -13.09 -2.49
N LEU A 160 0.55 -12.94 -1.45
CA LEU A 160 0.77 -13.99 -0.43
C LEU A 160 -0.39 -14.10 0.54
N ILE A 161 -0.90 -12.97 1.05
CA ILE A 161 -1.98 -12.98 2.05
C ILE A 161 -3.32 -13.41 1.46
N LYS A 162 -3.60 -13.08 0.20
CA LYS A 162 -4.81 -13.51 -0.52
C LYS A 162 -4.67 -14.90 -1.14
N SER A 163 -3.53 -15.58 -0.94
CA SER A 163 -3.22 -16.88 -1.56
C SER A 163 -3.29 -16.88 -3.08
N VAL A 164 -3.05 -15.73 -3.73
CA VAL A 164 -2.74 -15.69 -5.17
C VAL A 164 -1.42 -16.41 -5.42
N GLN A 165 -0.50 -16.32 -4.47
CA GLN A 165 0.74 -17.08 -4.42
C GLN A 165 0.89 -17.78 -3.06
N PRO A 166 1.43 -19.02 -3.03
CA PRO A 166 1.87 -19.62 -1.78
C PRO A 166 3.11 -18.90 -1.24
N GLY A 167 3.40 -19.03 0.05
CA GLY A 167 4.63 -18.47 0.63
C GLY A 167 4.49 -17.86 2.02
N ILE A 168 3.30 -17.87 2.61
CA ILE A 168 3.13 -17.60 4.05
C ILE A 168 2.28 -18.66 4.73
N THR A 169 2.65 -18.96 5.96
CA THR A 169 1.97 -19.92 6.84
C THR A 169 1.16 -19.15 7.87
N LEU A 170 -0.12 -18.91 7.57
CA LEU A 170 -1.03 -18.24 8.49
C LEU A 170 -2.42 -18.87 8.41
N ASN A 171 -2.92 -19.32 9.55
CA ASN A 171 -4.30 -19.74 9.72
C ASN A 171 -4.82 -19.21 11.06
N LEU A 172 -5.68 -18.19 11.01
CA LEU A 172 -6.27 -17.54 12.18
C LEU A 172 -7.68 -18.08 12.40
N LEU A 173 -8.69 -17.20 12.44
CA LEU A 173 -10.09 -17.55 12.53
C LEU A 173 -10.56 -18.00 11.14
N ASP A 174 -10.83 -19.30 11.04
CA ASP A 174 -11.42 -19.98 9.89
C ASP A 174 -10.69 -19.77 8.54
N GLY A 175 -9.38 -19.52 8.57
CA GLY A 175 -8.54 -19.43 7.38
C GLY A 175 -7.42 -18.40 7.45
N LYS A 176 -6.72 -18.22 6.32
CA LYS A 176 -5.60 -17.28 6.16
C LYS A 176 -6.05 -15.82 6.08
N TYR A 177 -7.05 -15.55 5.24
CA TYR A 177 -7.56 -14.20 4.96
C TYR A 177 -9.08 -14.21 4.91
N THR A 178 -9.68 -13.75 6.00
CA THR A 178 -11.14 -13.59 6.14
C THR A 178 -11.43 -12.17 6.64
N PRO A 179 -12.64 -11.63 6.41
CA PRO A 179 -13.04 -10.34 6.98
C PRO A 179 -12.92 -10.30 8.51
N ALA A 180 -13.19 -11.41 9.20
CA ALA A 180 -13.09 -11.53 10.64
C ALA A 180 -11.63 -11.57 11.16
N ASN A 181 -10.67 -11.99 10.34
CA ASN A 181 -9.25 -11.95 10.71
C ASN A 181 -8.65 -10.56 10.69
N ARG A 182 -9.24 -9.62 9.94
CA ARG A 182 -8.64 -8.29 9.74
C ARG A 182 -8.47 -7.50 11.04
N PRO A 183 -9.47 -7.38 11.94
CA PRO A 183 -9.27 -6.68 13.21
C PRO A 183 -8.16 -7.28 14.07
N ILE A 184 -8.08 -8.61 14.15
CA ILE A 184 -7.05 -9.35 14.91
C ILE A 184 -5.68 -8.98 14.38
N GLN A 185 -5.53 -9.13 13.07
CA GLN A 185 -4.26 -8.88 12.42
C GLN A 185 -3.82 -7.42 12.49
N ASP A 186 -4.72 -6.46 12.25
CA ASP A 186 -4.41 -5.03 12.29
C ASP A 186 -4.06 -4.60 13.72
N LEU A 187 -4.83 -5.01 14.74
CA LEU A 187 -4.58 -4.64 16.14
C LEU A 187 -3.26 -5.22 16.67
N VAL A 188 -3.02 -6.52 16.47
CA VAL A 188 -1.80 -7.17 16.96
C VAL A 188 -0.58 -6.61 16.25
N THR A 189 -0.67 -6.39 14.94
CA THR A 189 0.44 -5.80 14.16
C THR A 189 0.71 -4.35 14.57
N LEU A 190 -0.33 -3.55 14.82
CA LEU A 190 -0.16 -2.17 15.22
C LEU A 190 0.46 -2.06 16.62
N HIS A 191 -0.07 -2.78 17.61
CA HIS A 191 0.33 -2.63 19.01
C HIS A 191 1.48 -3.54 19.41
N GLU A 192 1.36 -4.85 19.20
CA GLU A 192 2.35 -5.81 19.69
C GLU A 192 3.64 -5.73 18.87
N VAL A 193 3.53 -5.80 17.54
CA VAL A 193 4.72 -5.74 16.67
C VAL A 193 5.16 -4.29 16.46
N GLY A 194 4.26 -3.42 16.01
CA GLY A 194 4.61 -2.06 15.63
C GLY A 194 5.05 -1.19 16.80
N ARG A 195 4.19 -1.01 17.82
CA ARG A 195 4.48 -0.10 18.95
C ARG A 195 5.44 -0.71 19.97
N LYS A 196 5.22 -1.95 20.41
CA LYS A 196 6.03 -2.54 21.49
C LYS A 196 7.40 -2.99 21.01
N GLU A 197 7.46 -3.76 19.93
CA GLU A 197 8.72 -4.36 19.45
C GLU A 197 9.51 -3.39 18.57
N LEU A 198 8.86 -2.79 17.57
CA LEU A 198 9.52 -1.93 16.57
C LEU A 198 9.54 -0.44 16.92
N ARG A 199 8.86 -0.02 18.01
CA ARG A 199 8.78 1.37 18.48
C ARG A 199 8.30 2.36 17.41
N LEU A 200 7.37 1.93 16.57
CA LEU A 200 6.83 2.74 15.48
C LEU A 200 5.87 3.81 15.98
N ASP A 201 6.05 5.03 15.49
CA ASP A 201 5.01 6.06 15.55
C ASP A 201 4.09 5.95 14.33
N TRP A 202 3.04 5.13 14.48
CA TRP A 202 2.05 4.94 13.42
C TRP A 202 1.36 6.22 13.00
N ALA A 203 1.09 7.18 13.90
CA ALA A 203 0.36 8.37 13.52
C ALA A 203 1.19 9.22 12.53
N SER A 204 2.47 9.43 12.87
CA SER A 204 3.41 10.15 12.02
C SER A 204 3.67 9.42 10.71
N LEU A 205 3.95 8.10 10.74
CA LEU A 205 4.17 7.30 9.53
C LEU A 205 2.99 7.36 8.55
N LEU A 206 1.76 7.26 9.09
CA LEU A 206 0.56 7.32 8.26
C LEU A 206 0.29 8.74 7.73
N SER A 207 0.62 9.80 8.48
CA SER A 207 0.52 11.19 7.98
C SER A 207 1.48 11.42 6.83
N ASP A 208 2.76 11.10 7.02
CA ASP A 208 3.83 11.33 6.04
C ASP A 208 3.54 10.61 4.71
N LEU A 209 3.07 9.36 4.77
CA LEU A 209 2.73 8.61 3.55
C LEU A 209 1.51 9.20 2.84
N ALA A 210 0.57 9.84 3.55
CA ALA A 210 -0.64 10.42 2.96
C ALA A 210 -0.41 11.81 2.38
N GLU A 211 0.61 12.51 2.88
CA GLU A 211 1.08 13.80 2.37
C GLU A 211 2.06 13.65 1.20
N THR A 212 2.57 12.43 0.97
CA THR A 212 3.47 12.16 -0.15
C THR A 212 2.79 12.48 -1.50
N PRO A 213 3.42 13.30 -2.37
CA PRO A 213 2.86 13.63 -3.68
C PRO A 213 2.64 12.40 -4.57
N VAL A 214 1.76 12.54 -5.56
CA VAL A 214 1.63 11.54 -6.62
C VAL A 214 2.95 11.38 -7.36
N GLU A 215 3.41 10.15 -7.53
CA GLU A 215 4.56 9.86 -8.36
C GLU A 215 4.11 9.58 -9.80
N PRO A 216 4.56 10.35 -10.80
CA PRO A 216 4.15 10.15 -12.19
C PRO A 216 4.42 8.74 -12.73
N VAL A 217 5.42 8.05 -12.19
CA VAL A 217 5.73 6.65 -12.55
C VAL A 217 4.59 5.68 -12.24
N GLN A 218 3.66 6.06 -11.35
CA GLN A 218 2.47 5.28 -11.04
C GLN A 218 1.60 5.02 -12.27
N LEU A 219 1.42 6.04 -13.10
CA LEU A 219 0.71 5.93 -14.37
C LEU A 219 1.38 4.91 -15.30
N HIS A 220 2.72 4.92 -15.33
CA HIS A 220 3.54 4.08 -16.19
C HIS A 220 3.39 2.59 -15.87
N TYR A 221 3.60 2.18 -14.62
CA TYR A 221 3.47 0.76 -14.26
C TYR A 221 2.03 0.27 -14.32
N MET A 222 1.05 1.18 -14.25
CA MET A 222 -0.36 0.86 -14.48
C MET A 222 -0.72 0.76 -15.97
N ARG A 223 0.21 1.10 -16.86
CA ARG A 223 0.01 1.22 -18.32
C ARG A 223 -1.14 2.17 -18.64
N ILE A 224 -1.21 3.30 -17.92
CA ILE A 224 -2.16 4.38 -18.14
C ILE A 224 -1.38 5.64 -18.48
N GLY A 225 -1.19 5.85 -19.78
CA GLY A 225 -0.48 6.99 -20.34
C GLY A 225 -0.06 6.67 -21.76
N GLN A 226 0.67 7.58 -22.40
CA GLN A 226 1.23 7.29 -23.73
C GLN A 226 2.24 6.14 -23.65
N PRO A 227 2.11 5.10 -24.51
CA PRO A 227 3.01 3.94 -24.52
C PRO A 227 4.42 4.38 -24.89
N ARG A 228 5.38 4.21 -23.96
CA ARG A 228 6.78 4.59 -24.11
C ARG A 228 7.69 3.61 -23.35
N GLY A 229 8.97 3.60 -23.72
CA GLY A 229 10.00 2.83 -23.03
C GLY A 229 9.92 1.33 -23.29
N LEU A 230 10.70 0.58 -22.52
CA LEU A 230 10.81 -0.87 -22.63
C LEU A 230 9.50 -1.56 -22.25
N LEU A 231 8.79 -1.04 -21.25
CA LEU A 231 7.51 -1.63 -20.83
C LEU A 231 6.47 -1.60 -21.95
N ALA A 232 6.47 -0.55 -22.77
CA ALA A 232 5.56 -0.46 -23.91
C ALA A 232 5.92 -1.41 -25.05
N ALA A 233 7.22 -1.66 -25.26
CA ALA A 233 7.67 -2.66 -26.23
C ALA A 233 7.22 -4.08 -25.83
N ASP A 234 7.28 -4.40 -24.53
CA ASP A 234 6.88 -5.71 -24.02
C ASP A 234 5.33 -5.87 -23.93
N PHE A 235 4.58 -4.77 -23.80
CA PHE A 235 3.11 -4.78 -23.67
C PHE A 235 2.42 -3.75 -24.58
N PRO A 236 2.51 -3.87 -25.92
CA PRO A 236 2.04 -2.84 -26.85
C PRO A 236 0.52 -2.59 -26.76
N ASP A 237 -0.26 -3.65 -26.51
CA ASP A 237 -1.73 -3.58 -26.55
C ASP A 237 -2.39 -3.36 -25.18
N ALA A 238 -1.61 -3.17 -24.11
CA ALA A 238 -2.13 -3.12 -22.74
C ALA A 238 -2.39 -1.70 -22.22
N TRP A 239 -2.06 -0.68 -23.00
CA TRP A 239 -2.09 0.72 -22.59
C TRP A 239 -3.49 1.34 -22.71
N ALA A 240 -3.82 2.20 -21.76
CA ALA A 240 -5.09 2.93 -21.75
C ALA A 240 -4.89 4.46 -21.55
N PRO A 241 -4.22 5.15 -22.50
CA PRO A 241 -3.92 6.59 -22.40
C PRO A 241 -5.17 7.46 -22.20
N GLN A 242 -6.32 7.04 -22.71
CA GLN A 242 -7.59 7.75 -22.56
C GLN A 242 -8.05 7.91 -21.11
N HIS A 243 -7.47 7.16 -20.17
CA HIS A 243 -7.81 7.24 -18.74
C HIS A 243 -6.81 8.03 -17.90
N GLU A 244 -5.76 8.61 -18.51
CA GLU A 244 -4.68 9.30 -17.80
C GLU A 244 -5.18 10.44 -16.91
N ALA A 245 -5.99 11.36 -17.45
CA ALA A 245 -6.50 12.50 -16.70
C ALA A 245 -7.43 12.08 -15.54
N LEU A 246 -8.27 11.07 -15.76
CA LEU A 246 -9.12 10.50 -14.72
C LEU A 246 -8.27 9.83 -13.62
N LEU A 247 -7.25 9.05 -13.99
CA LEU A 247 -6.37 8.40 -13.02
C LEU A 247 -5.65 9.44 -12.16
N LEU A 248 -5.11 10.51 -12.73
CA LEU A 248 -4.49 11.59 -11.96
C LEU A 248 -5.46 12.21 -10.94
N ARG A 249 -6.72 12.41 -11.34
CA ARG A 249 -7.77 12.90 -10.43
C ARG A 249 -8.06 11.92 -9.30
N VAL A 250 -8.15 10.62 -9.61
CA VAL A 250 -8.32 9.55 -8.62
C VAL A 250 -7.15 9.50 -7.65
N LEU A 251 -5.92 9.58 -8.16
CA LEU A 251 -4.71 9.54 -7.33
C LEU A 251 -4.64 10.72 -6.37
N ALA A 252 -4.99 11.93 -6.81
CA ALA A 252 -5.09 13.10 -5.94
C ALA A 252 -6.16 12.90 -4.84
N GLU A 253 -7.30 12.33 -5.22
CA GLU A 253 -8.39 12.03 -4.29
C GLU A 253 -7.99 10.97 -3.26
N ASN A 254 -7.19 9.97 -3.65
CA ASN A 254 -6.64 8.98 -2.73
C ASN A 254 -5.80 9.62 -1.62
N ARG A 255 -4.91 10.57 -1.96
CA ARG A 255 -4.10 11.28 -0.96
C ARG A 255 -4.99 12.08 -0.01
N ARG A 256 -5.90 12.89 -0.58
CA ARG A 256 -6.83 13.74 0.19
C ARG A 256 -7.65 12.91 1.18
N TYR A 257 -8.29 11.84 0.70
CA TYR A 257 -9.16 11.05 1.56
C TYR A 257 -8.38 10.25 2.61
N GLN A 258 -7.16 9.80 2.29
CA GLN A 258 -6.36 9.08 3.28
C GLN A 258 -5.96 9.98 4.46
N GLN A 259 -5.72 11.27 4.25
CA GLN A 259 -5.48 12.24 5.33
C GLN A 259 -6.68 12.35 6.29
N ILE A 260 -7.91 12.26 5.77
CA ILE A 260 -9.14 12.25 6.58
C ILE A 260 -9.31 10.90 7.30
N ARG A 261 -9.00 9.80 6.60
CA ARG A 261 -9.24 8.45 7.09
C ARG A 261 -8.24 8.00 8.15
N ASN A 262 -6.99 8.41 8.04
CA ASN A 262 -5.91 8.01 8.95
C ASN A 262 -6.24 8.30 10.43
N PRO A 263 -6.61 9.53 10.84
CA PRO A 263 -6.97 9.80 12.22
C PRO A 263 -8.14 8.94 12.73
N ARG A 264 -9.13 8.67 11.87
CA ARG A 264 -10.29 7.85 12.22
C ARG A 264 -9.90 6.38 12.46
N LEU A 265 -9.02 5.83 11.62
CA LEU A 265 -8.46 4.49 11.82
C LEU A 265 -7.64 4.43 13.11
N MET A 266 -6.78 5.42 13.35
CA MET A 266 -5.96 5.45 14.56
C MET A 266 -6.82 5.53 15.83
N LYS A 267 -7.93 6.27 15.78
CA LYS A 267 -8.92 6.29 16.86
C LYS A 267 -9.59 4.93 17.05
N GLN A 268 -9.99 4.26 15.97
CA GLN A 268 -10.62 2.93 16.03
C GLN A 268 -9.66 1.85 16.57
N TYR A 269 -8.39 1.90 16.19
CA TYR A 269 -7.40 0.93 16.69
C TYR A 269 -6.85 1.27 18.08
N ALA A 270 -7.19 2.43 18.65
CA ALA A 270 -6.70 2.80 19.98
C ALA A 270 -7.26 1.86 21.06
N LEU A 271 -6.38 1.32 21.89
CA LEU A 271 -6.78 0.54 23.07
C LEU A 271 -7.13 1.51 24.21
N LYS A 272 -8.18 1.18 24.95
CA LYS A 272 -8.59 1.90 26.17
C LYS A 272 -8.28 1.04 27.37
N GLN A 273 -7.74 1.65 28.42
CA GLN A 273 -7.51 0.96 29.68
C GLN A 273 -8.81 0.97 30.50
N GLN A 274 -9.25 -0.20 30.94
CA GLN A 274 -10.35 -0.39 31.87
C GLN A 274 -9.87 -1.25 33.04
N GLY A 275 -9.58 -0.59 34.17
CA GLY A 275 -8.88 -1.22 35.29
C GLY A 275 -7.51 -1.74 34.87
N THR A 276 -7.28 -3.04 35.03
CA THR A 276 -6.01 -3.70 34.64
C THR A 276 -6.01 -4.23 33.20
N ARG A 277 -7.12 -4.11 32.47
CA ARG A 277 -7.28 -4.70 31.14
C ARG A 277 -7.23 -3.65 30.04
N TRP A 278 -6.66 -4.03 28.91
CA TRP A 278 -6.76 -3.28 27.66
C TRP A 278 -7.97 -3.77 26.87
N VAL A 279 -8.79 -2.84 26.42
CA VAL A 279 -10.03 -3.11 25.68
C VAL A 279 -9.92 -2.45 24.31
N CYS A 280 -10.28 -3.19 23.26
CA CYS A 280 -10.37 -2.68 21.89
C CYS A 280 -11.74 -2.07 21.60
N ASP A 281 -11.86 -1.41 20.45
CA ASP A 281 -13.12 -0.85 19.98
C ASP A 281 -14.20 -1.94 19.79
N GLU A 282 -15.43 -1.62 20.18
CA GLU A 282 -16.57 -2.57 20.17
C GLU A 282 -16.85 -3.12 18.78
N GLU A 283 -16.69 -2.30 17.73
CA GLU A 283 -16.91 -2.74 16.35
C GLU A 283 -15.83 -3.73 15.89
N LEU A 284 -14.59 -3.57 16.36
CA LEU A 284 -13.50 -4.51 16.10
C LEU A 284 -13.78 -5.85 16.79
N SER A 285 -14.20 -5.82 18.06
CA SER A 285 -14.61 -7.02 18.79
C SER A 285 -15.79 -7.72 18.09
N ARG A 286 -16.85 -6.99 17.75
CA ARG A 286 -18.04 -7.51 17.06
C ARG A 286 -17.69 -8.21 15.75
N LYS A 287 -16.80 -7.64 14.93
CA LYS A 287 -16.34 -8.22 13.66
C LYS A 287 -15.57 -9.53 13.82
N THR A 288 -14.96 -9.74 14.98
CA THR A 288 -14.25 -10.99 15.33
C THR A 288 -15.13 -12.01 16.04
N GLY A 289 -16.46 -11.80 16.09
CA GLY A 289 -17.36 -12.66 16.85
C GLY A 289 -17.35 -12.41 18.36
N GLY A 290 -16.95 -11.22 18.80
CA GLY A 290 -16.94 -10.82 20.20
C GLY A 290 -15.64 -11.08 20.95
N LEU A 291 -14.53 -11.38 20.26
CA LEU A 291 -13.24 -11.58 20.92
C LEU A 291 -12.78 -10.29 21.63
N SER A 292 -12.21 -10.45 22.82
CA SER A 292 -11.47 -9.42 23.53
C SER A 292 -10.09 -9.22 22.92
N TYR A 293 -9.45 -8.09 23.21
CA TYR A 293 -8.08 -7.83 22.75
C TYR A 293 -7.09 -8.92 23.17
N ALA A 294 -7.18 -9.41 24.41
CA ALA A 294 -6.29 -10.47 24.91
C ALA A 294 -6.47 -11.79 24.14
N GLU A 295 -7.71 -12.15 23.79
CA GLU A 295 -7.99 -13.34 22.99
C GLU A 295 -7.49 -13.17 21.54
N MET A 296 -7.61 -11.97 20.97
CA MET A 296 -7.04 -11.68 19.65
C MET A 296 -5.52 -11.84 19.64
N VAL A 297 -4.82 -11.36 20.68
CA VAL A 297 -3.37 -11.55 20.85
C VAL A 297 -3.03 -13.04 20.97
N ALA A 298 -3.72 -13.77 21.86
CA ALA A 298 -3.47 -15.20 22.04
C ALA A 298 -3.72 -16.01 20.77
N LEU A 299 -4.75 -15.66 19.98
CA LEU A 299 -5.02 -16.30 18.69
C LEU A 299 -3.91 -15.99 17.68
N ALA A 300 -3.44 -14.74 17.62
CA ALA A 300 -2.34 -14.35 16.74
C ALA A 300 -1.03 -15.07 17.10
N ASP A 301 -0.75 -15.24 18.38
CA ASP A 301 0.40 -16.02 18.86
C ASP A 301 0.28 -17.49 18.46
N LYS A 302 -0.90 -18.10 18.70
CA LYS A 302 -1.18 -19.49 18.30
C LYS A 302 -1.06 -19.70 16.79
N ALA A 303 -1.49 -18.73 15.99
CA ALA A 303 -1.40 -18.76 14.53
C ALA A 303 0.00 -18.37 14.00
N ASN A 304 0.94 -18.08 14.89
CA ASN A 304 2.31 -17.66 14.57
C ASN A 304 2.37 -16.43 13.65
N LEU A 305 1.54 -15.42 13.92
CA LEU A 305 1.42 -14.21 13.09
C LEU A 305 2.77 -13.49 12.89
N ARG A 306 3.64 -13.49 13.90
CA ARG A 306 4.99 -12.89 13.80
C ARG A 306 5.85 -13.60 12.77
N HIS A 307 5.79 -14.93 12.72
CA HIS A 307 6.52 -15.68 11.70
C HIS A 307 5.96 -15.41 10.31
N ALA A 308 4.64 -15.37 10.14
CA ALA A 308 4.03 -15.01 8.86
C ALA A 308 4.41 -13.58 8.40
N LEU A 309 4.55 -12.64 9.35
CA LEU A 309 5.07 -11.30 9.09
C LEU A 309 6.54 -11.31 8.65
N TRP A 310 7.37 -12.14 9.29
CA TRP A 310 8.77 -12.33 8.88
C TRP A 310 8.88 -12.96 7.47
N GLU A 311 8.14 -14.04 7.19
CA GLU A 311 8.06 -14.67 5.86
C GLU A 311 7.69 -13.63 4.79
N MET A 312 6.76 -12.73 5.11
CA MET A 312 6.39 -11.63 4.23
C MET A 312 7.55 -10.68 3.95
N GLY A 313 8.30 -10.28 4.98
CA GLY A 313 9.47 -9.41 4.84
C GLY A 313 10.55 -10.04 3.95
N GLU A 314 10.85 -11.32 4.15
CA GLU A 314 11.81 -12.06 3.34
C GLU A 314 11.35 -12.16 1.87
N ALA A 315 10.08 -12.44 1.63
CA ALA A 315 9.53 -12.52 0.26
C ALA A 315 9.59 -11.17 -0.46
N VAL A 316 9.35 -10.06 0.24
CA VAL A 316 9.50 -8.70 -0.32
C VAL A 316 10.95 -8.45 -0.70
N ALA A 317 11.90 -8.73 0.21
CA ALA A 317 13.32 -8.52 -0.05
C ALA A 317 13.85 -9.41 -1.20
N LEU A 318 13.32 -10.63 -1.34
CA LEU A 318 13.63 -11.51 -2.47
C LEU A 318 13.22 -10.88 -3.81
N LEU A 319 12.03 -10.29 -3.92
CA LEU A 319 11.66 -9.59 -5.16
C LEU A 319 12.55 -8.36 -5.39
N PHE A 320 12.94 -7.64 -4.33
CA PHE A 320 13.85 -6.51 -4.46
C PHE A 320 15.20 -6.95 -5.02
N SER A 321 15.79 -8.04 -4.52
CA SER A 321 17.06 -8.55 -5.02
C SER A 321 16.97 -8.95 -6.49
N GLN A 322 15.90 -9.65 -6.88
CA GLN A 322 15.66 -10.05 -8.27
C GLN A 322 15.56 -8.86 -9.23
N VAL A 323 14.96 -7.75 -8.79
CA VAL A 323 14.90 -6.50 -9.59
C VAL A 323 16.26 -5.82 -9.64
N VAL A 324 16.98 -5.73 -8.52
CA VAL A 324 18.34 -5.15 -8.47
C VAL A 324 19.30 -5.92 -9.39
N GLU A 325 19.23 -7.24 -9.44
CA GLU A 325 20.02 -8.08 -10.35
C GLU A 325 19.76 -7.75 -11.83
N ARG A 326 18.52 -7.38 -12.18
CA ARG A 326 18.08 -7.09 -13.55
C ARG A 326 18.31 -5.65 -13.99
N VAL A 327 18.54 -4.73 -13.05
CA VAL A 327 18.64 -3.29 -13.32
C VAL A 327 20.02 -2.79 -12.92
N PRO A 328 21.00 -2.73 -13.86
CA PRO A 328 22.41 -2.50 -13.53
C PRO A 328 22.71 -1.25 -12.71
N TYR A 329 21.93 -0.18 -12.89
CA TYR A 329 22.18 1.05 -12.14
C TYR A 329 21.77 0.98 -10.67
N LEU A 330 20.85 0.07 -10.29
CA LEU A 330 20.46 -0.13 -8.89
C LEU A 330 21.55 -0.85 -8.10
N GLN A 331 22.46 -1.56 -8.78
CA GLN A 331 23.62 -2.22 -8.16
C GLN A 331 24.70 -1.22 -7.76
N ASN A 332 24.76 -0.07 -8.45
CA ASN A 332 25.79 0.95 -8.31
C ASN A 332 25.18 2.28 -7.87
N LEU A 333 24.29 2.24 -6.88
CA LEU A 333 23.75 3.47 -6.31
C LEU A 333 24.85 4.23 -5.54
N PRO A 334 24.87 5.58 -5.61
CA PRO A 334 25.83 6.38 -4.86
C PRO A 334 25.75 6.10 -3.36
N ASP A 335 26.89 6.12 -2.68
CA ASP A 335 26.94 6.04 -1.23
C ASP A 335 26.24 7.28 -0.62
N PRO A 336 25.13 7.12 0.11
CA PRO A 336 24.40 8.26 0.66
C PRO A 336 25.11 8.93 1.84
N SER A 337 26.19 8.35 2.37
CA SER A 337 27.06 9.03 3.34
C SER A 337 27.92 10.13 2.69
N VAL A 338 28.00 10.17 1.37
CA VAL A 338 28.72 11.18 0.59
C VAL A 338 27.71 12.11 -0.08
N PRO A 339 27.54 13.36 0.38
CA PRO A 339 26.62 14.30 -0.25
C PRO A 339 27.08 14.61 -1.67
N GLY A 340 26.18 14.43 -2.64
CA GLY A 340 26.42 14.78 -4.03
C GLY A 340 26.50 16.29 -4.26
N TRP A 341 27.10 16.71 -5.37
CA TRP A 341 27.26 18.13 -5.72
C TRP A 341 25.94 18.90 -5.77
N GLU A 342 24.85 18.27 -6.22
CA GLU A 342 23.53 18.88 -6.26
C GLU A 342 23.00 19.18 -4.85
N GLU A 343 23.17 18.24 -3.92
CA GLU A 343 22.78 18.39 -2.52
C GLU A 343 23.63 19.46 -1.81
N LEU A 344 24.95 19.49 -2.06
CA LEU A 344 25.83 20.54 -1.56
C LEU A 344 25.44 21.91 -2.11
N THR A 345 25.10 22.00 -3.39
CA THR A 345 24.70 23.26 -4.05
C THR A 345 23.40 23.81 -3.48
N VAL A 346 22.41 22.96 -3.17
CA VAL A 346 21.18 23.39 -2.50
C VAL A 346 21.45 23.86 -1.07
N ARG A 347 22.27 23.12 -0.31
CA ARG A 347 22.65 23.50 1.06
C ARG A 347 23.38 24.84 1.11
N TRP A 348 24.25 25.14 0.13
CA TRP A 348 24.98 26.40 0.05
C TRP A 348 24.19 27.57 -0.52
N LYS A 349 23.02 27.34 -1.14
CA LYS A 349 22.09 28.42 -1.55
C LYS A 349 21.17 28.86 -0.42
N ALA A 350 21.02 28.03 0.62
CA ALA A 350 20.20 28.33 1.79
C ALA A 350 20.99 29.01 2.93
N SER A 351 22.30 29.21 2.73
CA SER A 351 23.19 30.07 3.52
C SER A 351 23.46 31.37 2.77
#